data_AF-A0A7C6WSF4-F1
#
_entry.id   AF-A0A7C6WSF4-F1
#
_cell.length_a   1.000
_cell.length_b   1.000
_cell.length_c   1.000
_cell.angle_alpha   90.00
_cell.angle_beta   90.00
_cell.angle_gamma   90.00
#
_symmetry.space_group_name_H-M   'P 1'
#
loop_
_entity.id
_entity.type
_entity.pdbx_description
1 polymer ?
#
loop_
_entity_poly.entity_id
_entity_poly.type
_entity_poly.pdbx_seq_one_letter_code
_entity_poly.pdbx_strand_id
1 'polypeptide(L)'
;RGGRYRGDGMFGQICLVDEAQDMVIAVTAGLNDMGAEMDLIKDTLLAGVAMQPASAARQKAVQKRMARLQYALPASDGTGHDLTGSYLAAGNRRLMLDQRADGRLVINLYQQGRYPVNFWFTVQPGQPYRGEQAWFTPLEAPEPYVGSCSWQDGVLHVEVRMPGAPYVFTGKLTPKGRDVHLMLSGAGAPEENRLYRRA
;
A
#
# COMPACT_ATOMS: atom_id res chain seq x y z
N ARG A 1 -22.09 -24.03 -4.48
CA ARG A 1 -22.84 -24.44 -5.70
C ARG A 1 -21.85 -24.38 -6.86
N GLY A 2 -21.70 -25.45 -7.66
CA GLY A 2 -20.82 -25.48 -8.84
C GLY A 2 -19.51 -26.28 -8.72
N GLY A 3 -19.40 -27.23 -7.78
CA GLY A 3 -18.23 -28.12 -7.70
C GLY A 3 -16.91 -27.46 -7.26
N ARG A 4 -16.95 -26.20 -6.81
CA ARG A 4 -15.78 -25.46 -6.32
C ARG A 4 -15.72 -25.47 -4.80
N TYR A 5 -14.52 -25.58 -4.26
CA TYR A 5 -14.22 -25.52 -2.83
C TYR A 5 -13.51 -24.20 -2.53
N ARG A 6 -13.88 -23.55 -1.43
CA ARG A 6 -13.29 -22.26 -1.03
C ARG A 6 -12.90 -22.31 0.45
N GLY A 7 -11.67 -21.88 0.73
CA GLY A 7 -11.20 -21.54 2.07
C GLY A 7 -10.95 -20.04 2.16
N ASP A 8 -11.45 -19.43 3.23
CA ASP A 8 -11.34 -18.00 3.48
C ASP A 8 -10.40 -17.75 4.66
N GLY A 9 -9.44 -16.85 4.48
CA GLY A 9 -8.56 -16.34 5.51
C GLY A 9 -8.90 -14.90 5.90
N MET A 10 -8.22 -14.41 6.92
CA MET A 10 -8.40 -13.02 7.39
C MET A 10 -7.95 -12.03 6.31
N PHE A 11 -8.62 -10.87 6.24
CA PHE A 11 -8.32 -9.76 5.31
C PHE A 11 -8.41 -10.11 3.82
N GLY A 12 -9.36 -10.97 3.45
CA GLY A 12 -9.66 -11.33 2.06
C GLY A 12 -8.73 -12.36 1.46
N GLN A 13 -7.91 -13.04 2.27
CA GLN A 13 -7.14 -14.17 1.76
C GLN A 13 -8.10 -15.28 1.31
N ILE A 14 -7.88 -15.84 0.13
CA ILE A 14 -8.77 -16.84 -0.45
C ILE A 14 -7.96 -17.94 -1.11
N CYS A 15 -8.37 -19.20 -0.87
CA CYS A 15 -7.98 -20.34 -1.67
C CYS A 15 -9.25 -20.92 -2.32
N LEU A 16 -9.30 -20.97 -3.65
CA LEU A 16 -10.39 -21.50 -4.43
C LEU A 16 -9.90 -22.66 -5.30
N VAL A 17 -10.54 -23.82 -5.20
CA VAL A 17 -10.28 -25.00 -6.02
C VAL A 17 -11.44 -25.20 -7.00
N ASP A 18 -11.12 -25.28 -8.29
CA ASP A 18 -12.03 -25.60 -9.37
C ASP A 18 -11.57 -26.88 -10.08
N GLU A 19 -12.08 -28.02 -9.60
CA GLU A 19 -11.73 -29.35 -10.15
C GLU A 19 -12.11 -29.49 -11.62
N ALA A 20 -13.23 -28.88 -12.03
CA ALA A 20 -13.71 -28.98 -13.42
C ALA A 20 -12.79 -28.25 -14.41
N GLN A 21 -11.98 -27.32 -13.94
CA GLN A 21 -11.00 -26.58 -14.73
C GLN A 21 -9.55 -26.97 -14.41
N ASP A 22 -9.34 -27.98 -13.54
CA ASP A 22 -8.01 -28.36 -13.02
C ASP A 22 -7.20 -27.14 -12.52
N MET A 23 -7.83 -26.30 -11.70
CA MET A 23 -7.30 -25.00 -11.32
C MET A 23 -7.41 -24.73 -9.82
N VAL A 24 -6.36 -24.12 -9.27
CA VAL A 24 -6.36 -23.55 -7.92
C VAL A 24 -5.98 -22.07 -8.00
N ILE A 25 -6.74 -21.22 -7.32
CA ILE A 25 -6.46 -19.80 -7.14
C ILE A 25 -6.13 -19.56 -5.67
N ALA A 26 -4.92 -19.09 -5.40
CA ALA A 26 -4.50 -18.66 -4.07
C ALA A 26 -4.23 -17.16 -4.09
N VAL A 27 -4.92 -16.41 -3.24
CA VAL A 27 -4.79 -14.95 -3.13
C VAL A 27 -4.31 -14.57 -1.74
N THR A 28 -3.18 -13.86 -1.70
CA THR A 28 -2.73 -13.13 -0.52
C THR A 28 -3.28 -11.72 -0.60
N ALA A 29 -4.10 -11.33 0.36
CA ALA A 29 -4.81 -10.05 0.36
C ALA A 29 -4.68 -9.30 1.69
N GLY A 30 -4.88 -7.99 1.60
CA GLY A 30 -4.97 -7.06 2.73
C GLY A 30 -6.20 -6.18 2.57
N LEU A 31 -7.34 -6.80 2.25
CA LEU A 31 -8.58 -6.12 1.86
C LEU A 31 -9.66 -6.27 2.93
N ASN A 32 -10.54 -5.28 3.01
CA ASN A 32 -11.72 -5.32 3.87
C ASN A 32 -12.99 -5.71 3.10
N ASP A 33 -12.96 -5.66 1.76
CA ASP A 33 -14.10 -5.97 0.89
C ASP A 33 -13.83 -7.25 0.08
N MET A 34 -14.20 -8.37 0.68
CA MET A 34 -14.10 -9.69 0.03
C MET A 34 -15.10 -9.86 -1.11
N GLY A 35 -16.21 -9.10 -1.11
CA GLY A 35 -17.21 -9.19 -2.18
C GLY A 35 -16.64 -8.66 -3.49
N ALA A 36 -16.05 -7.45 -3.44
CA ALA A 36 -15.40 -6.83 -4.58
C ALA A 36 -14.23 -7.70 -5.12
N GLU A 37 -13.47 -8.33 -4.24
CA GLU A 37 -12.40 -9.26 -4.63
C GLU A 37 -12.95 -10.48 -5.39
N MET A 38 -14.03 -11.09 -4.90
CA MET A 38 -14.66 -12.23 -5.55
C MET A 38 -15.28 -11.87 -6.91
N ASP A 39 -15.87 -10.68 -7.02
CA ASP A 39 -16.39 -10.17 -8.30
C ASP A 39 -15.25 -9.99 -9.30
N LEU A 40 -14.10 -9.45 -8.89
CA LEU A 40 -12.91 -9.36 -9.74
C LEU A 40 -12.39 -10.73 -10.17
N ILE A 41 -12.27 -11.70 -9.25
CA ILE A 41 -11.83 -13.06 -9.58
C ILE A 41 -12.75 -13.66 -10.64
N LYS A 42 -14.06 -13.50 -10.49
CA LYS A 42 -15.06 -14.01 -11.43
C LYS A 42 -14.97 -13.31 -12.79
N ASP A 43 -15.02 -11.98 -12.79
CA ASP A 43 -15.15 -11.19 -14.01
C ASP A 43 -13.83 -11.07 -14.79
N THR A 44 -12.69 -11.33 -14.14
CA THR A 44 -11.38 -11.33 -14.77
C THR A 44 -10.79 -12.73 -14.90
N LEU A 45 -10.25 -13.30 -13.82
CA LEU A 45 -9.47 -14.54 -13.86
C LEU A 45 -10.29 -15.72 -14.37
N LEU A 46 -11.46 -15.99 -13.79
CA LEU A 46 -12.30 -17.12 -14.18
C LEU A 46 -12.88 -16.94 -15.58
N ALA A 47 -13.30 -15.74 -15.95
CA ALA A 47 -13.73 -15.42 -17.32
C ALA A 47 -12.59 -15.66 -18.34
N GLY A 48 -11.34 -15.44 -17.93
CA GLY A 48 -10.15 -15.65 -18.75
C GLY A 48 -9.78 -17.11 -19.03
N VAL A 49 -10.20 -18.06 -18.19
CA VAL A 49 -9.82 -19.48 -18.31
C VAL A 49 -10.27 -20.09 -19.64
N ALA A 50 -11.44 -19.69 -20.14
CA ALA A 50 -11.99 -20.19 -21.40
C ALA A 50 -11.40 -19.49 -22.65
N MET A 51 -10.51 -18.51 -22.49
CA MET A 51 -9.93 -17.77 -23.60
C MET A 51 -8.85 -18.57 -24.33
N GLN A 52 -8.82 -18.45 -25.65
CA GLN A 52 -7.72 -18.99 -26.45
C GLN A 52 -6.40 -18.28 -26.10
N PRO A 53 -5.25 -18.99 -26.10
CA PRO A 53 -3.95 -18.38 -25.87
C PRO A 53 -3.71 -17.19 -26.79
N ALA A 54 -3.12 -16.13 -26.25
CA ALA A 54 -2.72 -14.99 -27.06
C ALA A 54 -1.67 -15.42 -28.11
N SER A 55 -1.65 -14.75 -29.27
CA SER A 55 -0.62 -15.03 -30.29
C SER A 55 0.80 -14.81 -29.75
N ALA A 56 1.79 -15.50 -30.31
CA ALA A 56 3.20 -15.35 -29.89
C ALA A 56 3.68 -13.89 -29.89
N ALA A 57 3.21 -13.07 -30.85
CA ALA A 57 3.51 -11.65 -30.91
C ALA A 57 2.95 -10.88 -29.71
N ARG A 58 1.71 -11.16 -29.27
CA ARG A 58 1.10 -10.55 -28.09
C ARG A 58 1.80 -10.99 -26.80
N GLN A 59 2.13 -12.28 -26.67
CA GLN A 59 2.89 -12.79 -25.52
C GLN A 59 4.25 -12.08 -25.39
N LYS A 60 4.98 -11.94 -26.51
CA LYS A 60 6.25 -11.20 -26.55
C LYS A 60 6.09 -9.72 -26.18
N ALA A 61 4.99 -9.08 -26.61
CA ALA A 61 4.70 -7.70 -26.22
C ALA A 61 4.45 -7.54 -24.71
N VAL A 62 3.71 -8.47 -24.11
CA VAL A 62 3.48 -8.51 -22.66
C VAL A 62 4.80 -8.75 -21.92
N GLN A 63 5.61 -9.73 -22.31
CA GLN A 63 6.92 -9.97 -21.72
C GLN A 63 7.82 -8.73 -21.77
N LYS A 64 7.88 -8.04 -22.92
CA LYS A 64 8.63 -6.80 -23.08
C LYS A 64 8.12 -5.68 -22.16
N ARG A 65 6.81 -5.61 -21.92
CA ARG A 65 6.20 -4.66 -20.97
C ARG A 65 6.53 -5.03 -19.52
N MET A 66 6.41 -6.30 -19.15
CA MET A 66 6.74 -6.79 -17.80
C MET A 66 8.20 -6.56 -17.45
N ALA A 67 9.12 -6.76 -18.40
CA ALA A 67 10.54 -6.50 -18.23
C ALA A 67 10.90 -5.01 -17.97
N ARG A 68 9.93 -4.10 -18.13
CA ARG A 68 10.08 -2.66 -17.87
C ARG A 68 9.34 -2.21 -16.60
N LEU A 69 8.65 -3.12 -15.91
CA LEU A 69 8.00 -2.77 -14.66
C LEU A 69 9.06 -2.39 -13.64
N GLN A 70 8.87 -1.23 -13.04
CA GLN A 70 9.73 -0.67 -12.02
C GLN A 70 8.84 -0.03 -10.96
N TYR A 71 9.40 0.16 -9.77
CA TYR A 71 8.73 0.94 -8.73
C TYR A 71 8.50 2.36 -9.27
N ALA A 72 7.23 2.76 -9.35
CA ALA A 72 6.86 4.08 -9.84
C ALA A 72 7.20 5.11 -8.77
N LEU A 73 7.98 6.12 -9.13
CA LEU A 73 8.23 7.26 -8.26
C LEU A 73 7.08 8.26 -8.41
N PRO A 74 6.55 8.79 -7.31
CA PRO A 74 5.64 9.92 -7.34
C PRO A 74 6.24 11.09 -8.15
N ALA A 75 5.43 11.73 -8.99
CA ALA A 75 5.88 12.85 -9.83
C ALA A 75 6.23 14.06 -8.95
N SER A 76 7.28 14.80 -9.31
CA SER A 76 7.74 15.96 -8.56
C SER A 76 7.69 17.23 -9.39
N ASP A 77 7.12 18.31 -8.85
CA ASP A 77 7.15 19.66 -9.42
C ASP A 77 8.10 20.62 -8.68
N GLY A 78 8.64 20.18 -7.53
CA GLY A 78 9.60 20.94 -6.73
C GLY A 78 8.98 21.90 -5.72
N THR A 79 7.66 21.89 -5.48
CA THR A 79 6.96 22.82 -4.56
C THR A 79 7.13 22.47 -3.06
N GLY A 80 8.27 21.90 -2.67
CA GLY A 80 8.45 21.30 -1.35
C GLY A 80 8.65 22.26 -0.18
N HIS A 81 8.15 21.87 0.99
CA HIS A 81 8.34 22.59 2.26
C HIS A 81 8.72 21.63 3.39
N ASP A 82 9.41 22.13 4.41
CA ASP A 82 9.72 21.34 5.60
C ASP A 82 8.46 21.11 6.44
N LEU A 83 8.12 19.84 6.66
CA LEU A 83 6.99 19.40 7.48
C LEU A 83 7.42 18.84 8.83
N THR A 84 8.70 19.00 9.20
CA THR A 84 9.24 18.45 10.44
C THR A 84 8.43 18.93 11.66
N GLY A 85 7.96 17.96 12.45
CA GLY A 85 7.15 18.24 13.61
C GLY A 85 6.39 17.03 14.13
N SER A 86 5.77 17.23 15.30
CA SER A 86 4.80 16.32 15.89
C SER A 86 3.41 16.92 15.75
N TYR A 87 2.46 16.12 15.31
CA TYR A 87 1.09 16.53 15.07
C TYR A 87 0.12 15.56 15.74
N LEU A 88 -0.95 16.09 16.30
CA LEU A 88 -1.96 15.35 17.05
C LEU A 88 -3.32 15.44 16.35
N ALA A 89 -4.07 14.35 16.41
CA ALA A 89 -5.45 14.34 15.95
C ALA A 89 -6.34 13.59 16.95
N ALA A 90 -7.66 13.75 16.81
CA ALA A 90 -8.64 13.06 17.63
C ALA A 90 -8.45 11.52 17.58
N GLY A 91 -8.80 10.84 18.67
CA GLY A 91 -8.64 9.39 18.80
C GLY A 91 -7.23 8.95 19.16
N ASN A 92 -6.50 9.76 19.94
CA ASN A 92 -5.13 9.47 20.41
C ASN A 92 -4.17 9.12 19.27
N ARG A 93 -4.25 9.89 18.19
CA ARG A 93 -3.40 9.75 17.00
C ARG A 93 -2.28 10.76 17.04
N ARG A 94 -1.09 10.32 16.67
CA ARG A 94 0.09 11.16 16.49
C ARG A 94 0.75 10.86 15.16
N LEU A 95 1.05 11.92 14.41
CA LEU A 95 1.89 11.89 13.22
C LEU A 95 3.18 12.61 13.58
N MET A 96 4.32 11.95 13.41
CA MET A 96 5.63 12.61 13.50
C MET A 96 6.29 12.56 12.13
N LEU A 97 6.79 13.73 11.72
CA LEU A 97 7.53 13.91 10.48
C LEU A 97 8.90 14.45 10.85
N ASP A 98 9.94 13.85 10.31
CA ASP A 98 11.33 14.24 10.56
C ASP A 98 12.08 14.22 9.23
N GLN A 99 12.24 15.40 8.64
CA GLN A 99 12.97 15.58 7.40
C GLN A 99 14.46 15.70 7.70
N ARG A 100 15.22 14.77 7.13
CA ARG A 100 16.66 14.67 7.28
C ARG A 100 17.37 15.58 6.28
N ALA A 101 18.59 15.99 6.63
CA ALA A 101 19.45 16.81 5.76
C ALA A 101 19.80 16.13 4.43
N ASP A 102 19.74 14.80 4.34
CA ASP A 102 19.96 14.03 3.11
C ASP A 102 18.68 13.86 2.27
N GLY A 103 17.61 14.57 2.61
CA GLY A 103 16.34 14.54 1.91
C GLY A 103 15.41 13.38 2.32
N ARG A 104 15.85 12.43 3.14
CA ARG A 104 14.96 11.39 3.67
C ARG A 104 13.91 12.00 4.58
N LEU A 105 12.70 11.44 4.55
CA LEU A 105 11.63 11.76 5.48
C LEU A 105 11.31 10.53 6.31
N VAL A 106 11.44 10.65 7.63
CA VAL A 106 10.97 9.64 8.57
C VAL A 106 9.54 10.00 8.98
N ILE A 107 8.63 9.05 8.78
CA ILE A 107 7.21 9.17 9.07
C ILE A 107 6.87 8.16 10.15
N ASN A 108 6.40 8.64 11.29
CA ASN A 108 5.79 7.81 12.31
C ASN A 108 4.30 8.12 12.41
N LEU A 109 3.46 7.14 12.12
CA LEU A 109 2.02 7.21 12.34
C LEU A 109 1.67 6.29 13.50
N TYR A 110 1.28 6.89 14.61
CA TYR A 110 0.91 6.21 15.83
C TYR A 110 -0.57 6.40 16.15
N GLN A 111 -1.23 5.33 16.54
CA GLN A 111 -2.57 5.35 17.11
C GLN A 111 -2.59 4.51 18.37
N GLN A 112 -2.96 5.11 19.50
CA GLN A 112 -3.23 4.37 20.71
C GLN A 112 -4.62 3.72 20.66
N GLY A 113 -4.74 2.48 21.13
CA GLY A 113 -6.01 1.77 21.21
C GLY A 113 -5.84 0.33 21.66
N ARG A 114 -6.92 -0.45 21.61
CA ARG A 114 -6.89 -1.90 21.90
C ARG A 114 -5.94 -2.66 20.98
N TYR A 115 -5.83 -2.21 19.73
CA TYR A 115 -4.86 -2.66 18.73
C TYR A 115 -4.05 -1.44 18.29
N PRO A 116 -2.93 -1.13 18.96
CA PRO A 116 -2.15 0.06 18.64
C PRO A 116 -1.54 -0.08 17.25
N VAL A 117 -1.59 1.01 16.48
CA VAL A 117 -0.90 1.11 15.19
C VAL A 117 0.37 1.89 15.41
N ASN A 118 1.49 1.39 14.89
CA ASN A 118 2.77 2.09 14.90
C ASN A 118 3.51 1.83 13.58
N PHE A 119 3.20 2.64 12.58
CA PHE A 119 3.89 2.59 11.30
C PHE A 119 5.09 3.52 11.33
N TRP A 120 6.25 3.00 10.97
CA TRP A 120 7.51 3.73 10.96
C TRP A 120 8.18 3.52 9.60
N PHE A 121 7.95 4.46 8.70
CA PHE A 121 8.52 4.41 7.37
C PHE A 121 9.55 5.51 7.20
N THR A 122 10.65 5.19 6.52
CA THR A 122 11.53 6.17 5.92
C THR A 122 11.26 6.17 4.43
N VAL A 123 11.04 7.35 3.87
CA VAL A 123 10.82 7.54 2.44
C VAL A 123 11.82 8.55 1.91
N GLN A 124 12.07 8.50 0.61
CA GLN A 124 13.05 9.37 -0.02
C GLN A 124 12.48 9.97 -1.32
N PRO A 125 12.74 11.26 -1.60
CA PRO A 125 12.42 11.87 -2.86
C PRO A 125 13.38 11.42 -3.97
N GLY A 126 12.83 11.26 -5.18
CA GLY A 126 13.62 10.98 -6.39
C GLY A 126 14.20 9.56 -6.50
N GLN A 127 14.17 8.75 -5.44
CA GLN A 127 14.58 7.35 -5.50
C GLN A 127 13.83 6.48 -4.47
N PRO A 128 13.67 5.17 -4.72
CA PRO A 128 13.05 4.28 -3.76
C PRO A 128 14.00 4.03 -2.57
N TYR A 129 13.51 4.27 -1.36
CA TYR A 129 14.15 3.84 -0.13
C TYR A 129 13.76 2.39 0.19
N ARG A 130 14.71 1.58 0.65
CA ARG A 130 14.45 0.22 1.12
C ARG A 130 14.62 0.17 2.64
N GLY A 131 13.63 -0.33 3.35
CA GLY A 131 13.65 -0.47 4.80
C GLY A 131 12.90 -1.70 5.27
N GLU A 132 12.81 -1.85 6.58
CA GLU A 132 12.08 -2.94 7.23
C GLU A 132 11.11 -2.34 8.26
N GLN A 133 9.90 -2.89 8.31
CA GLN A 133 8.84 -2.49 9.23
C GLN A 133 8.60 -3.63 10.22
N ALA A 134 8.86 -3.38 11.50
CA ALA A 134 8.47 -4.33 12.55
C ALA A 134 6.96 -4.29 12.77
N TRP A 135 6.35 -5.46 12.96
CA TRP A 135 4.94 -5.57 13.35
C TRP A 135 4.78 -5.58 14.87
N PHE A 136 3.57 -5.25 15.33
CA PHE A 136 3.24 -5.30 16.76
C PHE A 136 2.99 -6.73 17.25
N THR A 137 2.85 -7.69 16.34
CA THR A 137 2.66 -9.10 16.66
C THR A 137 3.98 -9.69 17.19
N PRO A 138 4.00 -10.30 18.38
CA PRO A 138 5.20 -10.95 18.90
C PRO A 138 5.72 -12.03 17.93
N LEU A 139 7.04 -12.09 17.76
CA LEU A 139 7.77 -13.09 16.95
C LEU A 139 7.60 -12.98 15.44
N GLU A 140 6.83 -12.01 14.92
CA GLU A 140 6.84 -11.73 13.48
C GLU A 140 8.16 -11.08 13.07
N ALA A 141 8.72 -11.57 11.97
CA ALA A 141 9.89 -10.96 11.36
C ALA A 141 9.54 -9.56 10.83
N PRO A 142 10.49 -8.61 10.80
CA PRO A 142 10.29 -7.34 10.12
C PRO A 142 9.95 -7.55 8.64
N GLU A 143 8.96 -6.81 8.14
CA GLU A 143 8.54 -6.87 6.74
C GLU A 143 9.34 -5.87 5.90
N PRO A 144 10.04 -6.30 4.84
CA PRO A 144 10.71 -5.40 3.92
C PRO A 144 9.71 -4.48 3.20
N TYR A 145 10.06 -3.21 3.07
CA TYR A 145 9.28 -2.25 2.29
C TYR A 145 10.15 -1.40 1.37
N VAL A 146 9.50 -0.84 0.35
CA VAL A 146 10.02 0.17 -0.54
C VAL A 146 9.18 1.43 -0.39
N GLY A 147 9.82 2.55 -0.05
CA GLY A 147 9.16 3.82 0.25
C GLY A 147 9.71 4.97 -0.57
N SER A 148 8.84 5.85 -1.06
CA SER A 148 9.24 7.08 -1.75
C SER A 148 8.26 8.22 -1.46
N CYS A 149 8.68 9.44 -1.75
CA CYS A 149 7.81 10.60 -1.68
C CYS A 149 8.13 11.62 -2.76
N SER A 150 7.21 12.53 -3.04
CA SER A 150 7.44 13.70 -3.88
C SER A 150 6.47 14.81 -3.54
N TRP A 151 6.78 16.03 -4.01
CA TRP A 151 5.87 17.15 -3.93
C TRP A 151 5.19 17.38 -5.27
N GLN A 152 3.88 17.58 -5.23
CA GLN A 152 3.08 17.98 -6.36
C GLN A 152 1.96 18.92 -5.89
N ASP A 153 1.82 20.09 -6.51
CA ASP A 153 0.80 21.10 -6.21
C ASP A 153 0.75 21.48 -4.72
N GLY A 154 1.91 21.57 -4.07
CA GLY A 154 2.01 21.86 -2.64
C GLY A 154 1.50 20.74 -1.73
N VAL A 155 1.34 19.52 -2.25
CA VAL A 155 0.97 18.32 -1.49
C VAL A 155 2.16 17.36 -1.50
N LEU A 156 2.50 16.81 -0.33
CA LEU A 156 3.48 15.73 -0.24
C LEU A 156 2.77 14.40 -0.49
N HIS A 157 3.14 13.74 -1.58
CA HIS A 157 2.73 12.38 -1.92
C HIS A 157 3.72 11.39 -1.33
N VAL A 158 3.22 10.37 -0.66
CA VAL A 158 4.00 9.30 -0.03
C VAL A 158 3.48 7.97 -0.53
N GLU A 159 4.38 7.10 -0.92
CA GLU A 159 4.03 5.74 -1.35
C GLU A 159 4.95 4.73 -0.68
N VAL A 160 4.36 3.75 0.00
CA VAL A 160 5.07 2.63 0.62
C VAL A 160 4.45 1.33 0.12
N ARG A 161 5.29 0.39 -0.29
CA ARG A 161 4.88 -0.94 -0.76
C ARG A 161 5.70 -1.99 -0.01
N MET A 162 5.08 -3.08 0.39
CA MET A 162 5.77 -4.21 1.04
C MET A 162 5.85 -5.37 0.06
N PRO A 163 6.96 -5.63 -0.64
CA PRO A 163 6.98 -6.61 -1.72
C PRO A 163 6.73 -8.07 -1.29
N GLY A 164 6.91 -8.39 -0.01
CA GLY A 164 6.60 -9.71 0.57
C GLY A 164 5.15 -9.86 1.02
N ALA A 165 4.36 -8.78 1.01
CA ALA A 165 3.01 -8.72 1.53
C ALA A 165 2.07 -7.99 0.55
N PRO A 166 0.74 -8.09 0.71
CA PRO A 166 -0.19 -7.40 -0.18
C PRO A 166 -0.36 -5.91 0.16
N TYR A 167 0.50 -5.35 1.01
CA TYR A 167 0.29 -4.04 1.61
C TYR A 167 0.87 -2.89 0.77
N VAL A 168 0.03 -1.88 0.57
CA VAL A 168 0.37 -0.63 -0.11
C VAL A 168 -0.22 0.51 0.72
N PHE A 169 0.62 1.47 1.09
CA PHE A 169 0.21 2.67 1.79
C PHE A 169 0.44 3.87 0.88
N THR A 170 -0.63 4.60 0.57
CA THR A 170 -0.58 5.85 -0.17
C THR A 170 -1.04 6.98 0.73
N GLY A 171 -0.11 7.89 1.02
CA GLY A 171 -0.33 9.08 1.82
C GLY A 171 -0.35 10.35 0.97
N LYS A 172 -1.26 11.27 1.27
CA LYS A 172 -1.21 12.66 0.81
C LYS A 172 -1.22 13.58 2.02
N LEU A 173 -0.15 14.34 2.21
CA LEU A 173 -0.01 15.28 3.30
C LEU A 173 -0.13 16.69 2.72
N THR A 174 -1.26 17.35 2.99
CA THR A 174 -1.52 18.72 2.54
C THR A 174 -1.23 19.68 3.70
N PRO A 175 -0.25 20.59 3.58
CA PRO A 175 0.00 21.62 4.58
C PRO A 175 -1.21 22.54 4.73
N LYS A 176 -1.56 22.88 5.98
CA LYS A 176 -2.64 23.80 6.35
C LYS A 176 -2.14 24.79 7.41
N GLY A 177 -1.34 25.76 6.98
CA GLY A 177 -0.64 26.66 7.90
C GLY A 177 0.41 25.90 8.69
N ARG A 178 0.27 25.85 10.02
CA ARG A 178 1.12 25.01 10.90
C ARG A 178 0.65 23.56 11.00
N ASP A 179 -0.54 23.25 10.51
CA ASP A 179 -1.16 21.92 10.62
C ASP A 179 -0.96 21.12 9.33
N VAL A 180 -1.28 19.82 9.37
CA VAL A 180 -1.20 18.94 8.20
C VAL A 180 -2.49 18.15 8.06
N HIS A 181 -3.07 18.16 6.87
CA HIS A 181 -4.17 17.28 6.53
C HIS A 181 -3.63 16.00 5.87
N LEU A 182 -3.88 14.85 6.49
CA LEU A 182 -3.45 13.54 6.01
C LEU A 182 -4.63 12.82 5.38
N MET A 183 -4.46 12.41 4.13
CA MET A 183 -5.26 11.35 3.51
C MET A 183 -4.39 10.09 3.40
N LEU A 184 -4.85 8.97 3.94
CA LEU A 184 -4.21 7.66 3.86
C LEU A 184 -5.17 6.66 3.21
N SER A 185 -4.65 5.84 2.32
CA SER A 185 -5.40 4.79 1.63
C SER A 185 -4.48 3.65 1.20
N GLY A 186 -5.06 2.57 0.72
CA GLY A 186 -4.36 1.44 0.12
C GLY A 186 -4.59 0.11 0.87
N ALA A 187 -4.09 -0.98 0.30
CA ALA A 187 -4.28 -2.31 0.86
C ALA A 187 -3.54 -2.45 2.21
N GLY A 188 -4.23 -2.91 3.24
CA GLY A 188 -3.72 -3.00 4.62
C GLY A 188 -3.62 -1.68 5.38
N ALA A 189 -3.93 -0.54 4.74
CA ALA A 189 -3.97 0.75 5.40
C ALA A 189 -5.39 1.04 5.91
N PRO A 190 -5.57 1.55 7.15
CA PRO A 190 -6.84 2.15 7.52
C PRO A 190 -7.05 3.37 6.63
N GLU A 191 -8.21 3.44 5.97
CA GLU A 191 -8.60 4.66 5.26
C GLU A 191 -8.69 5.81 6.27
N GLU A 192 -7.95 6.88 5.99
CA GLU A 192 -7.92 8.06 6.84
C GLU A 192 -8.03 9.32 5.99
N ASN A 193 -8.81 10.27 6.49
CA ASN A 193 -8.93 11.61 5.95
C ASN A 193 -9.11 12.57 7.12
N ARG A 194 -8.00 13.15 7.60
CA ARG A 194 -7.99 13.81 8.91
C ARG A 194 -7.01 14.97 8.99
N LEU A 195 -7.41 16.00 9.72
CA LEU A 195 -6.55 17.11 10.11
C LEU A 195 -5.74 16.75 11.37
N TYR A 196 -4.43 16.88 11.27
CA TYR A 196 -3.47 16.75 12.34
C TYR A 196 -2.95 18.15 12.74
N ARG A 197 -3.18 18.52 14.00
CA ARG A 197 -2.77 19.81 14.54
C ARG A 197 -1.37 19.75 15.11
N ARG A 198 -0.53 20.73 14.82
CA ARG A 198 0.85 20.73 15.32
C ARG A 198 0.88 20.91 16.84
N ALA A 199 1.50 19.96 17.52
CA ALA A 199 1.72 19.96 18.97
C ALA A 199 2.65 21.10 19.41
#